data_AF-A0A447U0E0-F1
#
_entry.id   AF-A0A447U0E0-F1
#
_cell.length_a   1.000
_cell.length_b   1.000
_cell.length_c   1.000
_cell.angle_alpha   90.00
_cell.angle_beta   90.00
_cell.angle_gamma   90.00
#
_symmetry.space_group_name_H-M   'P 1'
#
loop_
_entity.id
_entity.type
_entity.pdbx_description
1 polymer ?
#
loop_
_entity_poly.entity_id
_entity_poly.type
_entity_poly.pdbx_seq_one_letter_code
_entity_poly.pdbx_strand_id
1 'polypeptide(L)'
;MFLHSYWLNLADIVTFCEKVKAQKPDVTLVWTLHDHWSVTGRCAFTDGCEGWKSGCQKCPTLSNYPPVRVDRAHQLIGGKTSALSGHAAAGLPVYFAEPARGRGL
;
A
#
# COMPACT_ATOMS: atom_id res chain seq x y z
N MET A 1 7.82 -10.23 -1.87
CA MET A 1 7.31 -10.39 -0.49
C MET A 1 5.89 -9.89 -0.47
N PHE A 2 4.90 -10.74 -0.22
CA PHE A 2 3.48 -10.34 -0.20
C PHE A 2 3.12 -9.79 1.18
N LEU A 3 3.30 -8.49 1.36
CA LEU A 3 3.03 -7.76 2.60
C LEU A 3 1.56 -7.32 2.64
N HIS A 4 0.66 -8.27 2.85
CA HIS A 4 -0.77 -7.98 2.98
C HIS A 4 -1.21 -7.92 4.45
N SER A 5 -2.23 -7.11 4.72
CA SER A 5 -2.96 -7.06 6.00
C SER A 5 -2.16 -6.55 7.23
N TYR A 6 -2.77 -6.72 8.40
CA TYR A 6 -2.35 -6.24 9.73
C TYR A 6 -1.06 -6.84 10.29
N TRP A 7 -0.40 -7.74 9.53
CA TRP A 7 0.71 -8.53 10.02
C TRP A 7 2.02 -7.74 10.05
N LEU A 8 2.20 -6.78 9.15
CA LEU A 8 3.37 -5.92 9.09
C LEU A 8 2.96 -4.45 8.92
N ASN A 9 3.51 -3.58 9.76
CA ASN A 9 3.25 -2.15 9.71
C ASN A 9 4.06 -1.52 8.56
N LEU A 10 3.36 -0.83 7.66
CA LEU A 10 3.98 -0.18 6.50
C LEU A 10 5.08 0.82 6.89
N ALA A 11 4.88 1.57 7.98
CA ALA A 11 5.85 2.54 8.46
C ALA A 11 7.17 1.87 8.88
N ASP A 12 7.09 0.76 9.60
CA ASP A 12 8.26 0.02 10.08
C ASP A 12 9.11 -0.51 8.91
N ILE A 13 8.45 -0.96 7.84
CA ILE A 13 9.13 -1.44 6.62
C ILE A 13 9.81 -0.27 5.90
N VAL A 14 9.14 0.87 5.74
CA VAL A 14 9.73 2.05 5.12
C VAL A 14 10.99 2.48 5.90
N THR A 15 10.90 2.57 7.23
CA THR A 15 12.06 2.88 8.09
C THR A 15 13.17 1.84 7.97
N PHE A 16 12.83 0.54 7.87
CA PHE A 16 13.84 -0.50 7.64
C PHE A 16 14.55 -0.30 6.30
N CYS A 17 13.80 -0.02 5.23
CA CYS A 17 14.36 0.20 3.91
C CYS A 17 15.27 1.43 3.85
N GLU A 18 14.90 2.52 4.52
CA GLU A 18 15.75 3.71 4.66
C GLU A 18 17.08 3.39 5.36
N LYS A 19 17.04 2.61 6.44
CA LYS A 19 18.26 2.13 7.14
C LYS A 19 19.14 1.29 6.24
N VAL A 20 18.56 0.38 5.46
CA VAL A 20 19.31 -0.45 4.51
C VAL A 20 19.96 0.42 3.44
N LYS A 21 19.25 1.41 2.90
CA LYS A 21 19.80 2.35 1.90
C LYS A 21 20.93 3.19 2.47
N ALA A 22 20.82 3.64 3.72
CA ALA A 22 21.89 4.38 4.40
C ALA A 22 23.15 3.54 4.60
N GLN A 23 23.01 2.23 4.87
CA GLN A 23 24.15 1.32 5.05
C GLN A 23 24.75 0.83 3.72
N LYS A 24 23.94 0.76 2.66
CA LYS A 24 24.33 0.24 1.34
C LYS A 24 23.84 1.19 0.24
N PRO A 25 24.50 2.35 0.07
CA PRO A 25 24.08 3.36 -0.90
C PRO A 25 24.09 2.84 -2.34
N ASP A 26 24.95 1.88 -2.66
CA ASP A 26 25.09 1.30 -4.01
C ASP A 26 23.99 0.28 -4.36
N VAL A 27 23.20 -0.15 -3.37
CA VAL A 27 22.08 -1.07 -3.61
C VAL A 27 20.82 -0.25 -3.92
N THR A 28 20.19 -0.57 -5.05
CA THR A 28 18.87 -0.04 -5.40
C THR A 28 17.80 -0.96 -4.81
N LEU A 29 17.02 -0.43 -3.89
CA LEU A 29 15.83 -1.09 -3.39
C LEU A 29 14.63 -0.65 -4.24
N VAL A 30 13.88 -1.62 -4.76
CA VAL A 30 12.67 -1.38 -5.55
C VAL A 30 11.46 -1.94 -4.82
N TRP A 31 10.42 -1.12 -4.67
CA TRP A 31 9.14 -1.53 -4.14
C TRP A 31 8.17 -1.87 -5.26
N THR A 32 7.68 -3.10 -5.25
CA THR A 32 6.65 -3.57 -6.18
C THR A 32 5.37 -3.88 -5.40
N LEU A 33 4.36 -3.04 -5.57
CA LEU A 33 3.03 -3.17 -4.97
C LEU A 33 2.20 -4.16 -5.79
N HIS A 34 1.80 -5.27 -5.19
CA HIS A 34 0.97 -6.27 -5.87
C HIS A 34 -0.53 -5.95 -5.82
N ASP A 35 -0.92 -5.04 -4.94
CA ASP A 35 -2.31 -4.65 -4.73
C ASP A 35 -2.40 -3.17 -4.30
N HIS A 36 -3.63 -2.70 -4.07
CA HIS A 36 -3.91 -1.31 -3.74
C HIS A 36 -3.96 -1.04 -2.22
N TRP A 37 -3.67 -2.02 -1.36
CA TRP A 37 -3.84 -1.90 0.10
C TRP A 37 -3.05 -0.72 0.68
N SER A 38 -1.83 -0.53 0.17
CA SER A 38 -0.91 0.49 0.66
C SER A 38 -1.26 1.90 0.19
N VAL A 39 -2.18 2.07 -0.76
CA VAL A 39 -2.63 3.40 -1.24
C VAL A 39 -4.08 3.72 -0.90
N THR A 40 -4.92 2.71 -0.68
CA THR A 40 -6.36 2.90 -0.40
C THR A 40 -6.69 2.94 1.09
N GLY A 41 -5.72 2.67 1.96
CA GLY A 41 -5.93 2.49 3.40
C GLY A 41 -6.26 1.05 3.79
N ARG A 42 -6.83 0.27 2.87
CA ARG A 42 -7.37 -1.07 3.15
C ARG A 42 -7.74 -1.90 1.91
N CYS A 43 -8.25 -1.34 0.83
CA CYS A 43 -8.76 -2.15 -0.26
C CYS A 43 -7.60 -2.74 -1.06
N ALA A 44 -7.49 -4.08 -1.12
CA ALA A 44 -6.54 -4.75 -2.02
C ALA A 44 -6.94 -4.52 -3.49
N PHE A 45 -8.26 -4.59 -3.75
CA PHE A 45 -8.90 -4.29 -5.01
C PHE A 45 -9.89 -3.14 -4.82
N THR A 46 -9.88 -2.18 -5.75
CA THR A 46 -10.79 -1.03 -5.66
C THR A 46 -12.20 -1.37 -6.12
N ASP A 47 -12.37 -2.35 -7.02
CA ASP A 47 -13.65 -2.74 -7.64
C ASP A 47 -14.46 -1.52 -8.14
N GLY A 48 -13.76 -0.55 -8.73
CA GLY A 48 -14.34 0.70 -9.23
C GLY A 48 -14.62 1.76 -8.15
N CYS A 49 -14.35 1.49 -6.88
CA CYS A 49 -14.44 2.48 -5.81
C CYS A 49 -13.27 3.47 -5.88
N GLU A 50 -13.59 4.75 -5.99
CA GLU A 50 -12.62 5.85 -6.04
C GLU A 50 -12.59 6.69 -4.76
N GLY A 51 -13.33 6.28 -3.73
CA GLY A 51 -13.43 7.03 -2.47
C GLY A 51 -12.08 7.22 -1.78
N TRP A 52 -11.10 6.36 -2.04
CA TRP A 52 -9.73 6.51 -1.53
C TRP A 52 -9.02 7.77 -2.04
N LYS A 53 -9.31 8.24 -3.26
CA LYS A 53 -8.71 9.48 -3.78
C LYS A 53 -9.09 10.72 -2.96
N SER A 54 -10.25 10.69 -2.30
CA SER A 54 -10.75 11.75 -1.41
C SER A 54 -10.65 11.38 0.08
N GLY A 55 -9.85 10.37 0.43
CA GLY A 55 -9.57 10.00 1.82
C GLY A 55 -10.50 8.94 2.41
N CYS A 56 -11.27 8.20 1.61
CA CYS A 56 -12.06 7.01 1.99
C CYS A 56 -12.93 7.17 3.26
N GLN A 57 -13.93 8.06 3.22
CA GLN A 57 -14.77 8.41 4.39
C GLN A 57 -15.60 7.23 4.93
N LYS A 58 -16.29 6.50 4.05
CA LYS A 58 -17.09 5.33 4.40
C LYS A 58 -16.91 4.27 3.34
N CYS A 59 -16.27 3.16 3.69
CA CYS A 59 -15.99 2.09 2.75
C CYS A 59 -17.28 1.29 2.45
N PRO A 60 -17.72 1.21 1.18
CA PRO A 60 -18.93 0.47 0.81
C PRO A 60 -18.73 -1.05 0.84
N THR A 61 -17.49 -1.52 0.82
CA THR A 61 -17.11 -2.91 0.56
C THR A 61 -16.41 -3.53 1.78
N LEU A 62 -17.05 -3.48 2.95
CA LEU A 62 -16.43 -4.01 4.19
C LEU A 62 -16.23 -5.53 4.19
N SER A 63 -16.96 -6.26 3.36
CA SER A 63 -16.79 -7.69 3.16
C SER A 63 -15.73 -8.05 2.11
N ASN A 64 -15.28 -7.09 1.29
CA ASN A 64 -14.31 -7.36 0.26
C ASN A 64 -12.92 -7.61 0.83
N TYR A 65 -12.10 -8.35 0.09
CA TYR A 65 -10.80 -8.81 0.57
C TYR A 65 -9.82 -7.64 0.83
N PRO A 66 -9.14 -7.63 2.00
CA PRO A 66 -9.42 -8.48 3.15
C PRO A 66 -10.63 -7.95 3.95
N PRO A 67 -11.53 -8.84 4.41
CA PRO A 67 -12.73 -8.46 5.11
C PRO A 67 -12.39 -7.89 6.49
N VAL A 68 -13.13 -6.88 6.93
CA VAL A 68 -12.92 -6.25 8.24
C VAL A 68 -14.26 -5.98 8.90
N ARG A 69 -14.28 -6.01 10.23
CA ARG A 69 -15.47 -5.67 11.03
C ARG A 69 -15.57 -4.18 11.36
N VAL A 70 -14.43 -3.48 11.39
CA VAL A 70 -14.33 -2.06 11.75
C VAL A 70 -13.67 -1.30 10.61
N ASP A 71 -14.36 -0.31 10.06
CA ASP A 71 -13.81 0.56 9.03
C ASP A 71 -12.81 1.54 9.63
N ARG A 72 -11.56 1.45 9.17
CA ARG A 72 -10.47 2.39 9.49
C ARG A 72 -9.78 2.91 8.24
N ALA A 73 -10.37 2.72 7.06
CA ALA A 73 -9.73 3.10 5.80
C ALA A 73 -9.40 4.61 5.78
N HIS A 74 -10.34 5.45 6.23
CA HIS A 74 -10.14 6.89 6.39
C HIS A 74 -8.93 7.25 7.27
N GLN A 75 -8.78 6.56 8.40
CA GLN A 75 -7.73 6.84 9.39
C GLN A 75 -6.35 6.39 8.89
N LEU A 76 -6.30 5.32 8.08
CA LEU A 76 -5.05 4.69 7.65
C LEU A 76 -4.52 5.24 6.34
N ILE A 77 -5.40 5.73 5.45
CA ILE A 77 -5.01 6.11 4.10
C ILE A 77 -3.92 7.20 4.10
N GLY A 78 -4.09 8.25 4.91
CA GLY A 78 -3.13 9.36 4.97
C GLY A 78 -1.74 8.91 5.41
N GLY A 79 -1.64 8.13 6.49
CA GLY A 79 -0.34 7.62 6.96
C GLY A 79 0.35 6.73 5.93
N LYS A 80 -0.42 5.91 5.21
CA LYS A 80 0.14 5.00 4.21
C LYS A 80 0.60 5.71 2.95
N THR A 81 -0.21 6.64 2.43
CA THR A 81 0.15 7.43 1.25
C THR A 81 1.35 8.30 1.54
N SER A 82 1.40 8.97 2.70
CA SER A 82 2.56 9.76 3.11
C SER A 82 3.83 8.92 3.23
N ALA A 83 3.76 7.70 3.80
CA ALA A 83 4.92 6.82 3.92
C ALA A 83 5.46 6.40 2.54
N LEU A 84 4.58 6.00 1.61
CA LEU A 84 4.98 5.64 0.26
C LEU A 84 5.52 6.84 -0.54
N SER A 85 4.89 8.01 -0.41
CA SER A 85 5.37 9.23 -1.06
C SER A 85 6.74 9.66 -0.52
N GLY A 86 6.97 9.56 0.79
CA GLY A 86 8.27 9.82 1.40
C GLY A 86 9.33 8.84 0.90
N HIS A 87 9.00 7.56 0.82
CA HIS A 87 9.87 6.52 0.27
C HIS A 87 10.27 6.82 -1.18
N ALA A 88 9.30 7.17 -2.03
CA ALA A 88 9.56 7.56 -3.41
C ALA A 88 10.42 8.83 -3.50
N ALA A 89 10.17 9.83 -2.66
CA ALA A 89 10.97 11.06 -2.60
C ALA A 89 12.41 10.81 -2.14
N ALA A 90 12.66 9.77 -1.35
CA ALA A 90 14.00 9.32 -0.96
C ALA A 90 14.77 8.59 -2.09
N GLY A 91 14.24 8.60 -3.32
CA GLY A 91 14.88 7.99 -4.48
C GLY A 91 14.72 6.46 -4.53
N LEU A 92 13.76 5.90 -3.80
CA LEU A 92 13.44 4.48 -3.78
C LEU A 92 12.18 4.24 -4.63
N PRO A 93 12.32 3.67 -5.84
CA PRO A 93 11.19 3.55 -6.75
C PRO A 93 10.09 2.66 -6.20
N VAL A 94 8.84 3.13 -6.34
CA VAL A 94 7.62 2.38 -6.02
C VAL A 94 6.82 2.19 -7.30
N TYR A 95 6.56 0.95 -7.67
CA TYR A 95 5.77 0.57 -8.84
C TYR A 95 4.63 -0.34 -8.43
N PHE A 96 3.50 -0.24 -9.12
CA PHE A 96 2.51 -1.31 -9.09
C PHE A 96 3.00 -2.43 -10.02
N ALA A 97 2.98 -3.67 -9.54
CA ALA A 97 3.07 -4.82 -10.43
C ALA A 97 1.92 -4.68 -11.44
N GLU A 98 2.22 -4.71 -12.74
CA GLU A 98 1.17 -4.86 -13.73
C GLU A 98 0.32 -6.09 -13.34
N PRO A 99 -1.02 -5.99 -13.30
CA PRO A 99 -1.83 -7.19 -13.19
C PRO A 99 -1.45 -8.05 -14.39
N ALA A 100 -1.02 -9.28 -14.14
CA ALA A 100 -0.84 -10.25 -15.21
C ALA A 100 -2.12 -10.22 -16.06
N ARG A 101 -2.02 -9.79 -17.32
CA ARG A 101 -3.12 -9.90 -18.27
C ARG A 101 -3.54 -11.37 -18.29
N GLY A 102 -4.65 -11.72 -17.63
CA GLY A 102 -4.96 -13.14 -17.45
C GLY A 102 -6.18 -13.47 -16.60
N ARG A 103 -7.35 -13.31 -17.24
CA ARG A 103 -8.60 -14.10 -17.10
C ARG A 103 -9.37 -14.07 -15.77
N GLY A 104 -10.68 -13.92 -15.94
CA GLY A 104 -11.67 -13.84 -14.88
C GLY A 104 -11.81 -15.11 -14.05
N LEU A 105 -12.36 -14.87 -12.86
CA LEU A 105 -13.55 -15.52 -12.33
C LEU A 105 -14.49 -14.41 -11.88
#